data_AF-A0A087TYP8-F1
#
_entry.id   AF-A0A087TYP8-F1
#
_cell.length_a   1.000
_cell.length_b   1.000
_cell.length_c   1.000
_cell.angle_alpha   90.00
_cell.angle_beta   90.00
_cell.angle_gamma   90.00
#
_symmetry.space_group_name_H-M   'P 1'
#
loop_
_entity.id
_entity.type
_entity.pdbx_description
1 polymer ?
#
loop_
_entity_poly.entity_id
_entity_poly.type
_entity_poly.pdbx_seq_one_letter_code
_entity_poly.pdbx_strand_id
1 'polypeptide(L)'
;MPQLVKLMDSHPDPTVTSKALYALSCLCRHNNDAIKHLEVTNFLSVILRMLQGPDEKLRAKTAFFLSYLATHENFREAFYQADVVGILLKLLKEEQDSSSEHLLSALQAQVAQHKQSRIQCRKGEYHLKDILEAKIQMYGSKGEYEEAKESCSKILDICFHEEKNS
;
A
#
# COMPACT_ATOMS: atom_id res chain seq x y z
N MET A 1 1.87 21.29 6.75
CA MET A 1 1.75 20.11 5.89
C MET A 1 2.60 20.20 4.61
N PRO A 2 2.51 21.26 3.78
CA PRO A 2 3.31 21.33 2.53
C PRO A 2 4.82 21.21 2.75
N GLN A 3 5.34 21.78 3.85
CA GLN A 3 6.75 21.65 4.21
C GLN A 3 7.16 20.20 4.56
N LEU A 4 6.28 19.42 5.22
CA LEU A 4 6.56 18.01 5.50
C LEU A 4 6.60 17.20 4.20
N VAL A 5 5.66 17.43 3.29
CA VAL A 5 5.64 16.79 1.97
C VAL A 5 6.90 17.15 1.18
N LYS A 6 7.35 18.41 1.22
CA LYS A 6 8.61 18.84 0.59
C LYS A 6 9.83 18.14 1.19
N LEU A 7 9.90 18.01 2.52
CA LEU A 7 10.98 17.29 3.19
C LEU A 7 10.99 15.80 2.81
N MET A 8 9.82 15.18 2.66
CA MET A 8 9.71 13.81 2.19
C MET A 8 10.20 13.64 0.75
N ASP A 9 9.99 14.65 -0.11
CA ASP A 9 10.27 14.55 -1.54
C ASP A 9 11.74 14.70 -1.90
N SER A 10 12.43 15.68 -1.29
CA SER A 10 13.71 16.15 -1.80
C SER A 10 14.83 16.27 -0.77
N HIS A 11 14.59 15.87 0.49
CA HIS A 11 15.64 15.98 1.50
C HIS A 11 16.71 14.89 1.32
N PRO A 12 18.01 15.24 1.32
CA PRO A 12 19.08 14.27 1.05
C PRO A 12 19.32 13.28 2.21
N ASP A 13 18.97 13.67 3.43
CA ASP A 13 19.08 12.79 4.62
C ASP A 13 17.84 11.88 4.76
N PRO A 14 17.99 10.54 4.61
CA PRO A 14 16.90 9.58 4.79
C PRO A 14 16.24 9.63 6.18
N THR A 15 16.99 10.02 7.20
CA THR A 15 16.49 10.18 8.57
C THR A 15 15.44 11.29 8.63
N VAL A 16 15.68 12.40 7.93
CA VAL A 16 14.74 13.52 7.86
C VAL A 16 13.50 13.12 7.07
N THR A 17 13.67 12.44 5.94
CA THR A 17 12.56 11.91 5.13
C THR A 17 11.67 10.96 5.94
N SER A 18 12.28 10.03 6.69
CA SER A 18 11.59 9.08 7.56
C SER A 18 10.85 9.77 8.71
N LYS A 19 11.47 10.78 9.36
CA LYS A 19 10.81 11.58 10.40
C LYS A 19 9.68 12.44 9.86
N ALA A 20 9.82 13.00 8.66
CA ALA A 20 8.79 13.79 8.01
C ALA A 20 7.56 12.93 7.66
N LEU A 21 7.78 11.73 7.09
CA LEU A 21 6.73 10.73 6.86
C LEU A 21 6.02 10.35 8.17
N TYR A 22 6.78 10.08 9.24
CA TYR A 22 6.20 9.72 10.52
C TYR A 22 5.35 10.86 11.11
N ALA A 23 5.86 12.09 11.11
CA ALA A 23 5.12 13.26 11.58
C ALA A 23 3.82 13.46 10.79
N LEU A 24 3.87 13.31 9.47
CA LEU A 24 2.70 13.40 8.61
C LEU A 24 1.68 12.29 8.90
N SER A 25 2.14 11.05 9.05
CA SER A 25 1.31 9.91 9.40
C SER A 25 0.62 10.10 10.76
N CYS A 26 1.31 10.67 11.76
CA CYS A 26 0.72 10.98 13.05
C CYS A 26 -0.34 12.08 12.97
N LEU A 27 -0.09 13.15 12.20
CA LEU A 27 -1.05 14.22 11.98
C LEU A 27 -2.33 13.71 11.33
N CYS A 28 -2.20 12.95 10.24
CA CYS A 28 -3.33 12.40 9.50
C CYS A 28 -4.18 11.42 10.33
N ARG A 29 -3.55 10.60 11.18
CA ARG A 29 -4.25 9.62 12.03
C ARG A 29 -5.15 10.21 13.12
N HIS A 30 -4.87 11.44 13.55
CA HIS A 30 -5.59 12.09 14.66
C HIS A 30 -6.36 13.33 14.21
N ASN A 31 -6.35 13.66 12.92
CA ASN A 31 -6.96 14.87 12.39
C ASN A 31 -7.50 14.67 10.97
N ASN A 32 -8.82 14.58 10.84
CA ASN A 32 -9.50 14.44 9.54
C ASN A 32 -9.30 15.65 8.62
N ASP A 33 -9.08 16.86 9.15
CA ASP A 33 -8.78 18.02 8.30
C ASP A 33 -7.36 17.93 7.72
N ALA A 34 -6.44 17.26 8.42
CA ALA A 34 -5.11 16.96 7.88
C ALA A 34 -5.20 16.05 6.64
N ILE A 35 -6.12 15.08 6.63
CA ILE A 35 -6.39 14.23 5.46
C ILE A 35 -6.83 15.08 4.26
N LYS A 36 -7.82 15.97 4.45
CA LYS A 36 -8.30 16.87 3.37
C LYS A 36 -7.19 17.81 2.87
N HIS A 37 -6.39 18.35 3.78
CA HIS A 37 -5.25 19.19 3.41
C HIS A 37 -4.19 18.43 2.61
N LEU A 38 -4.09 17.11 2.79
CA LEU A 38 -3.12 16.29 2.08
C LEU A 38 -3.50 16.11 0.60
N GLU A 39 -4.80 16.02 0.31
CA GLU A 39 -5.36 15.87 -1.04
C GLU A 39 -4.98 17.02 -1.98
N VAL A 40 -4.83 18.23 -1.44
CA VAL A 40 -4.46 19.43 -2.23
C VAL A 40 -2.94 19.62 -2.36
N THR A 41 -2.13 18.66 -1.90
CA THR A 41 -0.67 18.68 -2.04
C THR A 41 -0.19 17.69 -3.10
N ASN A 42 1.09 17.76 -3.47
CA ASN A 42 1.74 16.77 -4.34
C ASN A 42 2.07 15.44 -3.62
N PHE A 43 1.48 15.20 -2.44
CA PHE A 43 1.80 14.08 -1.57
C PHE A 43 1.67 12.71 -2.26
N LEU A 44 0.65 12.50 -3.09
CA LEU A 44 0.48 11.22 -3.78
C LEU A 44 1.69 10.90 -4.66
N SER A 45 2.18 11.85 -5.44
CA SER A 45 3.38 11.63 -6.27
C SER A 45 4.63 11.34 -5.43
N VAL A 46 4.76 12.01 -4.27
CA VAL A 46 5.87 11.80 -3.34
C VAL A 46 5.83 10.39 -2.75
N ILE A 47 4.66 9.96 -2.25
CA ILE A 47 4.55 8.65 -1.60
C ILE A 47 4.78 7.49 -2.57
N LEU A 48 4.35 7.64 -3.83
CA LEU A 48 4.59 6.63 -4.88
C LEU A 48 6.07 6.53 -5.28
N ARG A 49 6.82 7.63 -5.25
CA ARG A 49 8.29 7.60 -5.42
C ARG A 49 8.96 6.92 -4.24
N MET A 50 8.56 7.23 -3.02
CA MET A 50 9.12 6.63 -1.81
C MET A 50 8.89 5.11 -1.77
N LEU A 51 7.70 4.66 -2.17
CA LEU A 51 7.35 3.24 -2.23
C LEU A 51 8.24 2.46 -3.23
N GLN A 52 8.58 3.08 -4.35
CA GLN A 52 9.47 2.51 -5.38
C GLN A 52 10.96 2.77 -5.12
N GLY A 53 11.29 3.44 -4.02
CA GLY A 53 12.68 3.69 -3.62
C GLY A 53 13.37 2.42 -3.13
N PRO A 54 14.72 2.43 -3.04
CA PRO A 54 15.51 1.27 -2.61
C PRO A 54 15.56 1.06 -1.09
N ASP A 55 15.07 2.01 -0.29
CA ASP A 55 15.07 1.90 1.18
C ASP A 55 13.87 1.07 1.66
N GLU A 56 14.12 -0.20 1.95
CA GLU A 56 13.14 -1.16 2.50
C GLU A 56 12.41 -0.61 3.74
N LYS A 57 13.12 0.00 4.69
CA LYS A 57 12.50 0.48 5.94
C LYS A 57 11.57 1.66 5.65
N LEU A 58 11.96 2.53 4.75
CA LEU A 58 11.14 3.65 4.31
C LEU A 58 9.93 3.15 3.50
N ARG A 59 10.12 2.17 2.61
CA ARG A 59 9.07 1.51 1.86
C ARG A 59 8.03 0.86 2.78
N ALA A 60 8.47 0.12 3.79
CA ALA A 60 7.62 -0.50 4.81
C ALA A 60 6.76 0.55 5.54
N LYS A 61 7.37 1.64 6.03
CA LYS A 61 6.64 2.75 6.67
C LYS A 61 5.65 3.44 5.71
N THR A 62 6.04 3.54 4.45
CA THR A 62 5.25 4.15 3.40
C THR A 62 4.02 3.30 3.10
N ALA A 63 4.19 2.00 2.88
CA ALA A 63 3.12 1.04 2.67
C ALA A 63 2.14 0.98 3.87
N PHE A 64 2.66 1.03 5.10
CA PHE A 64 1.83 1.13 6.30
C PHE A 64 0.98 2.41 6.31
N PHE A 65 1.52 3.55 5.89
CA PHE A 65 0.72 4.77 5.81
C PHE A 65 -0.31 4.71 4.66
N LEU A 66 0.04 4.10 3.53
CA LEU A 66 -0.88 3.82 2.42
C LEU A 66 -2.08 2.97 2.86
N SER A 67 -1.88 1.92 3.68
CA SER A 67 -2.98 1.09 4.17
C SER A 67 -3.96 1.88 5.04
N TYR A 68 -3.45 2.80 5.87
CA TYR A 68 -4.28 3.74 6.62
C TYR A 68 -5.05 4.70 5.70
N LEU A 69 -4.37 5.28 4.71
CA LEU A 69 -5.02 6.20 3.76
C LEU A 69 -6.10 5.51 2.92
N ALA A 70 -5.94 4.23 2.60
CA ALA A 70 -6.95 3.44 1.90
C ALA A 70 -8.26 3.27 2.71
N THR A 71 -8.29 3.64 3.99
CA THR A 71 -9.55 3.73 4.77
C THR A 71 -10.39 4.97 4.39
N HIS A 72 -9.82 5.93 3.67
CA HIS A 72 -10.51 7.13 3.18
C HIS A 72 -10.88 7.01 1.69
N GLU A 73 -12.12 7.34 1.35
CA GLU A 73 -12.67 7.17 -0.01
C GLU A 73 -11.90 7.94 -1.09
N ASN A 74 -11.59 9.21 -0.83
CA ASN A 74 -10.85 10.06 -1.76
C ASN A 74 -9.48 9.47 -2.11
N PHE A 75 -8.80 8.88 -1.13
CA PHE A 75 -7.52 8.21 -1.34
C PHE A 75 -7.66 6.88 -2.08
N ARG A 76 -8.73 6.11 -1.84
CA ARG A 76 -8.99 4.87 -2.61
C ARG A 76 -9.16 5.17 -4.09
N GLU A 77 -9.93 6.20 -4.43
CA GLU A 77 -10.13 6.63 -5.82
C GLU A 77 -8.80 7.12 -6.41
N ALA A 78 -8.08 7.98 -5.70
CA ALA A 78 -6.78 8.48 -6.15
C ALA A 78 -5.76 7.33 -6.37
N PHE A 79 -5.77 6.31 -5.51
CA PHE A 79 -4.91 5.13 -5.63
C PHE A 79 -5.29 4.26 -6.84
N TYR A 80 -6.57 4.15 -7.15
CA TYR A 80 -7.04 3.48 -8.35
C TYR A 80 -6.58 4.21 -9.61
N GLN A 81 -6.81 5.53 -9.69
CA GLN A 81 -6.42 6.35 -10.84
C GLN A 81 -4.90 6.36 -11.08
N ALA A 82 -4.10 6.27 -10.02
CA ALA A 82 -2.64 6.25 -10.10
C ALA A 82 -2.04 4.83 -10.27
N ASP A 83 -2.86 3.80 -10.48
CA ASP A 83 -2.45 2.39 -10.55
C ASP A 83 -1.53 1.94 -9.40
N VAL A 84 -1.90 2.31 -8.16
CA VAL A 84 -1.16 1.89 -6.97
C VAL A 84 -1.18 0.38 -6.80
N VAL A 85 -2.26 -0.29 -7.22
CA VAL A 85 -2.36 -1.75 -7.25
C VAL A 85 -1.22 -2.35 -8.09
N GLY A 86 -0.98 -1.85 -9.30
CA GLY A 86 0.13 -2.31 -10.13
C GLY A 86 1.50 -2.12 -9.48
N ILE A 87 1.72 -0.97 -8.85
CA ILE A 87 2.96 -0.70 -8.12
C ILE A 87 3.16 -1.67 -6.96
N LEU A 88 2.12 -1.91 -6.14
CA LEU A 88 2.17 -2.85 -5.02
C LEU A 88 2.46 -4.28 -5.49
N LEU A 89 1.82 -4.73 -6.58
CA LEU A 89 2.04 -6.08 -7.11
C LEU A 89 3.42 -6.27 -7.72
N LYS A 90 3.93 -5.25 -8.42
CA LYS A 90 5.31 -5.25 -8.91
C LYS A 90 6.30 -5.40 -7.76
N LEU A 91 6.14 -4.59 -6.70
CA LEU A 91 7.01 -4.64 -5.53
C LEU A 91 6.89 -5.97 -4.79
N LEU A 92 5.68 -6.53 -4.62
CA LEU A 92 5.50 -7.86 -4.04
C LEU A 92 6.20 -8.94 -4.86
N LYS A 93 6.25 -8.81 -6.18
CA LYS A 93 6.95 -9.78 -7.05
C LYS A 93 8.48 -9.66 -6.95
N GLU A 94 9.00 -8.43 -6.93
CA GLU A 94 10.43 -8.14 -6.99
C GLU A 94 11.11 -8.24 -5.61
N GLU A 95 10.41 -7.84 -4.56
CA GLU A 95 10.97 -7.64 -3.22
C GLU A 95 10.53 -8.77 -2.28
N GLN A 96 11.50 -9.31 -1.53
CA GLN A 96 11.31 -10.37 -0.53
C GLN A 96 11.84 -9.89 0.81
N ASP A 97 11.31 -8.74 1.23
CA ASP A 97 11.82 -7.96 2.33
C ASP A 97 10.72 -7.73 3.40
N SER A 98 11.07 -7.08 4.50
CA SER A 98 10.15 -6.75 5.60
C SER A 98 9.02 -5.79 5.21
N SER A 99 9.08 -5.17 4.03
CA SER A 99 7.97 -4.33 3.53
C SER A 99 6.81 -5.14 2.98
N SER A 100 7.02 -6.42 2.61
CA SER A 100 6.02 -7.30 1.98
C SER A 100 4.70 -7.36 2.74
N GLU A 101 4.76 -7.49 4.07
CA GLU A 101 3.56 -7.55 4.93
C GLU A 101 2.74 -6.24 4.86
N HIS A 102 3.42 -5.10 4.89
CA HIS A 102 2.75 -3.80 4.79
C HIS A 102 2.25 -3.51 3.37
N LEU A 103 2.95 -3.99 2.33
CA LEU A 103 2.47 -3.95 0.94
C LEU A 103 1.18 -4.76 0.78
N LEU A 104 1.13 -5.97 1.34
CA LEU A 104 -0.07 -6.81 1.37
C LEU A 104 -1.20 -6.13 2.16
N SER A 105 -0.89 -5.51 3.30
CA SER A 105 -1.87 -4.76 4.10
C SER A 105 -2.47 -3.58 3.32
N ALA A 106 -1.64 -2.84 2.58
CA ALA A 106 -2.10 -1.74 1.73
C ALA A 106 -2.98 -2.24 0.58
N LEU A 107 -2.57 -3.32 -0.08
CA LEU A 107 -3.36 -3.95 -1.14
C LEU A 107 -4.71 -4.44 -0.61
N GLN A 108 -4.71 -5.15 0.52
CA GLN A 108 -5.91 -5.64 1.19
C GLN A 108 -6.88 -4.50 1.53
N ALA A 109 -6.38 -3.43 2.15
CA ALA A 109 -7.19 -2.26 2.51
C ALA A 109 -7.84 -1.62 1.27
N GLN A 110 -7.09 -1.52 0.17
CA GLN A 110 -7.57 -0.99 -1.09
C GLN A 110 -8.67 -1.86 -1.70
N VAL A 111 -8.46 -3.18 -1.81
CA VAL A 111 -9.44 -4.08 -2.47
C VAL A 111 -10.67 -4.36 -1.61
N ALA A 112 -10.55 -4.34 -0.28
CA ALA A 112 -11.68 -4.57 0.62
C ALA A 112 -12.80 -3.53 0.44
N GLN A 113 -12.43 -2.26 0.24
CA GLN A 113 -13.37 -1.13 0.20
C GLN A 113 -13.45 -0.44 -1.18
N HIS A 114 -12.82 -0.98 -2.23
CA HIS A 114 -12.84 -0.39 -3.57
C HIS A 114 -13.15 -1.40 -4.67
N LYS A 115 -14.40 -1.41 -5.17
CA LYS A 115 -14.87 -2.34 -6.21
C LYS A 115 -14.04 -2.27 -7.50
N GLN A 116 -13.67 -1.07 -7.96
CA GLN A 116 -12.88 -0.93 -9.20
C GLN A 116 -11.48 -1.50 -9.04
N SER A 117 -10.87 -1.37 -7.85
CA SER A 117 -9.58 -2.01 -7.55
C SER A 117 -9.69 -3.54 -7.56
N ARG A 118 -10.81 -4.12 -7.12
CA ARG A 118 -11.06 -5.57 -7.23
C ARG A 118 -11.12 -6.02 -8.69
N ILE A 119 -11.85 -5.30 -9.52
CA ILE A 119 -11.95 -5.60 -10.97
C ILE A 119 -10.58 -5.47 -11.63
N GLN A 120 -9.83 -4.41 -11.31
CA GLN A 120 -8.47 -4.21 -11.79
C GLN A 120 -7.56 -5.37 -11.42
N CYS A 121 -7.58 -5.80 -10.15
CA CYS A 121 -6.82 -6.94 -9.64
C CYS A 121 -7.10 -8.27 -10.38
N ARG A 122 -8.31 -8.46 -10.92
CA ARG A 122 -8.70 -9.65 -11.69
C ARG A 122 -8.18 -9.64 -13.13
N LYS A 123 -7.71 -8.49 -13.65
CA LYS A 123 -7.20 -8.43 -15.03
C LYS A 123 -5.93 -9.28 -15.14
N GLY A 124 -5.84 -10.06 -16.22
CA GLY A 124 -4.74 -11.00 -16.43
C GLY A 124 -3.35 -10.37 -16.40
N GLU A 125 -3.22 -9.09 -16.77
CA GLU A 125 -1.94 -8.35 -16.74
C GLU A 125 -1.29 -8.29 -15.34
N TYR A 126 -2.10 -8.27 -14.28
CA TYR A 126 -1.61 -8.15 -12.90
C TYR A 126 -1.17 -9.47 -12.28
N HIS A 127 -1.60 -10.62 -12.84
CA HIS A 127 -1.26 -11.95 -12.34
C HIS A 127 -1.42 -12.11 -10.82
N LEU A 128 -2.41 -11.44 -10.23
CA LEU A 128 -2.56 -11.32 -8.76
C LEU A 128 -2.57 -12.68 -8.07
N LYS A 129 -3.34 -13.62 -8.62
CA LYS A 129 -3.49 -14.96 -8.05
C LYS A 129 -2.14 -15.68 -7.95
N ASP A 130 -1.37 -15.69 -9.03
CA ASP A 130 -0.07 -16.34 -9.09
C ASP A 130 0.93 -15.71 -8.10
N ILE A 131 0.92 -14.38 -7.98
CA ILE A 131 1.79 -13.64 -7.04
C ILE A 131 1.45 -14.02 -5.59
N LEU A 132 0.18 -14.03 -5.22
CA LEU A 132 -0.25 -14.34 -3.85
C LEU A 132 -0.02 -15.81 -3.49
N GLU A 133 -0.31 -16.74 -4.42
CA GLU A 133 -0.05 -18.16 -4.22
C GLU A 133 1.45 -18.44 -4.04
N ALA A 134 2.31 -17.81 -4.87
CA ALA A 134 3.76 -17.89 -4.72
C ALA A 134 4.21 -17.36 -3.35
N LYS A 135 3.67 -16.22 -2.89
CA LYS A 135 3.99 -15.66 -1.56
C LYS A 135 3.57 -16.59 -0.43
N ILE A 136 2.36 -17.16 -0.48
CA ILE A 136 1.88 -18.13 0.53
C ILE A 136 2.82 -19.33 0.62
N GLN A 137 3.26 -19.87 -0.53
CA GLN A 137 4.22 -20.99 -0.57
C GLN A 137 5.58 -20.61 0.03
N MET A 138 6.08 -19.40 -0.29
CA MET A 138 7.35 -18.90 0.22
C MET A 138 7.35 -18.69 1.75
N TYR A 139 6.24 -18.23 2.32
CA TYR A 139 6.11 -18.01 3.76
C TYR A 139 6.14 -19.31 4.60
N GLY A 140 6.22 -20.49 3.96
CA GLY A 140 6.48 -21.77 4.63
C GLY A 140 5.41 -22.13 5.64
N SER A 141 5.73 -22.88 6.70
CA SER A 141 4.80 -23.29 7.77
C SER A 141 5.16 -22.68 9.14
N LYS A 142 6.18 -21.82 9.20
CA LYS A 142 6.61 -21.15 10.44
C LYS A 142 5.79 -19.87 10.66
N GLY A 143 5.31 -19.67 11.87
CA GLY A 143 4.40 -18.58 12.24
C GLY A 143 4.95 -17.16 12.17
N GLU A 144 6.19 -16.95 11.69
CA GLU A 144 6.79 -15.61 11.52
C GLU A 144 6.10 -14.77 10.43
N TYR A 145 5.36 -15.40 9.51
CA TYR A 145 4.69 -14.73 8.39
C TYR A 145 3.17 -14.98 8.37
N GLU A 146 2.58 -15.28 9.52
CA GLU A 146 1.16 -15.64 9.61
C GLU A 146 0.25 -14.51 9.14
N GLU A 147 0.52 -13.27 9.56
CA GLU A 147 -0.26 -12.08 9.16
C GLU A 147 -0.20 -11.86 7.64
N ALA A 148 0.99 -11.98 7.03
CA ALA A 148 1.16 -11.83 5.59
C ALA A 148 0.38 -12.89 4.81
N LYS A 149 0.38 -14.15 5.25
CA LYS A 149 -0.41 -15.23 4.64
C LYS A 149 -1.91 -15.01 4.79
N GLU A 150 -2.34 -14.54 5.95
CA GLU A 150 -3.74 -14.22 6.20
C GLU A 150 -4.20 -13.11 5.25
N SER A 151 -3.37 -12.06 5.08
CA SER A 151 -3.61 -11.01 4.09
C SER A 151 -3.69 -11.55 2.66
N CYS A 152 -2.75 -12.40 2.23
CA CYS A 152 -2.82 -13.03 0.91
C CYS A 152 -4.15 -13.79 0.71
N SER A 153 -4.55 -14.58 1.71
CA SER A 153 -5.76 -15.39 1.65
C SER A 153 -7.03 -14.52 1.59
N LYS A 154 -7.08 -13.46 2.41
CA LYS A 154 -8.17 -12.46 2.39
C LYS A 154 -8.27 -11.75 1.04
N ILE A 155 -7.14 -11.36 0.44
CA ILE A 155 -7.12 -10.71 -0.87
C ILE A 155 -7.63 -11.66 -1.95
N LEU A 156 -7.22 -12.94 -1.92
CA LEU A 156 -7.71 -13.95 -2.85
C LEU A 156 -9.23 -14.15 -2.73
N ASP A 157 -9.74 -14.24 -1.51
CA ASP A 157 -11.18 -14.38 -1.25
C ASP A 157 -11.98 -13.18 -1.77
N ILE A 158 -11.58 -11.98 -1.37
CA ILE A 158 -12.22 -10.72 -1.80
C ILE A 158 -12.16 -10.55 -3.32
N CYS A 159 -11.03 -10.89 -3.95
CA CYS A 159 -10.83 -10.66 -5.38
C CYS A 159 -11.38 -11.78 -6.26
N PHE A 160 -11.51 -13.03 -5.80
CA PHE A 160 -11.87 -14.15 -6.68
C PHE A 160 -13.04 -15.01 -6.20
N HIS A 161 -13.51 -14.87 -4.95
CA HIS A 161 -14.59 -15.68 -4.40
C HIS A 161 -15.95 -14.95 -4.29
N GLU A 162 -16.03 -13.63 -4.49
CA GLU A 162 -17.30 -12.86 -4.54
C GLU A 162 -18.25 -13.23 -5.72
N GLU A 163 -17.89 -14.17 -6.61
CA GLU A 163 -18.74 -14.58 -7.76
C GLU A 163 -19.75 -15.69 -7.46
N LYS A 164 -19.87 -16.19 -6.22
CA LYS A 164 -20.85 -17.25 -5.91
C LYS A 164 -22.27 -16.80 -5.57
N ASN A 165 -22.55 -15.50 -5.44
CA ASN A 165 -23.87 -14.98 -5.05
C ASN A 165 -24.37 -13.82 -5.95
N SER A 166 -24.44 -14.00 -7.26
CA SER A 166 -25.23 -13.14 -8.16
C SER A 166 -25.90 -13.95 -9.25
#